data_AF-A0A815KH50-F1
#
_entry.id   AF-A0A815KH50-F1
#
_cell.length_a   1.000
_cell.length_b   1.000
_cell.length_c   1.000
_cell.angle_alpha   90.00
_cell.angle_beta   90.00
_cell.angle_gamma   90.00
#
_symmetry.space_group_name_H-M   'P 1'
#
loop_
_entity.id
_entity.type
_entity.pdbx_description
1 polymer ?
#
loop_
_entity_poly.entity_id
_entity_poly.type
_entity_poly.pdbx_seq_one_letter_code
_entity_poly.pdbx_strand_id
1 'polypeptide(L)'
;QAITNDRNNYETNCEYWPCNTHYTRCDKVWNCYNGIDKLNCSYVTYPYKCKDNKHYCVRIDNITHDTNLYQQISYGCLPLKLAGNDQINCLGSTDERDYCRLNYPNESNRRYRCLNDTTCIDINRLCDCMSDCPLRDDEGICPWLDDGTWMFFSGHV
;
A
#
# COMPACT_ATOMS: atom_id res chain seq x y z
N GLN A 1 -11.71 -3.87 -48.79
CA GLN A 1 -11.41 -3.54 -47.39
C GLN A 1 -12.24 -4.48 -46.52
N ALA A 2 -11.63 -5.54 -46.00
CA ALA A 2 -12.27 -6.41 -45.03
C ALA A 2 -11.79 -5.96 -43.65
N ILE A 3 -12.68 -5.33 -42.89
CA ILE A 3 -12.44 -4.98 -41.49
C ILE A 3 -12.61 -6.31 -40.73
N THR A 4 -11.50 -6.97 -40.41
CA THR A 4 -11.50 -8.03 -39.41
C THR A 4 -11.69 -7.37 -38.05
N ASN A 5 -12.92 -7.43 -37.58
CA ASN A 5 -13.34 -7.06 -36.25
C ASN A 5 -12.73 -8.08 -35.28
N ASP A 6 -11.48 -7.85 -34.88
CA ASP A 6 -10.73 -8.74 -34.00
C ASP A 6 -11.22 -8.54 -32.56
N ARG A 7 -12.36 -9.16 -32.27
CA ARG A 7 -13.01 -9.20 -30.95
C ARG A 7 -12.82 -10.58 -30.32
N ASN A 8 -11.63 -11.17 -30.48
CA ASN A 8 -11.29 -12.49 -29.97
C ASN A 8 -10.00 -12.47 -29.12
N ASN A 9 -9.99 -11.67 -28.05
CA ASN A 9 -9.06 -11.88 -26.95
C ASN A 9 -9.82 -12.58 -25.82
N TYR A 10 -10.39 -13.76 -26.10
CA TYR A 10 -10.92 -14.61 -25.06
C TYR A 10 -9.73 -15.16 -24.28
N GLU A 11 -9.43 -14.57 -23.13
CA GLU A 11 -8.92 -15.19 -21.90
C GLU A 11 -8.40 -16.63 -22.11
N THR A 12 -7.29 -16.78 -22.83
CA THR A 12 -6.84 -18.08 -23.36
C THR A 12 -5.90 -18.80 -22.39
N ASN A 13 -5.71 -18.23 -21.19
CA ASN A 13 -4.74 -18.70 -20.21
C ASN A 13 -5.21 -18.42 -18.77
N CYS A 14 -6.37 -18.97 -18.38
CA CYS A 14 -6.93 -18.79 -17.04
C CYS A 14 -6.01 -19.29 -15.91
N GLU A 15 -5.05 -20.16 -16.22
CA GLU A 15 -4.07 -20.67 -15.26
C GLU A 15 -3.00 -19.62 -14.89
N TYR A 16 -2.78 -18.63 -15.76
CA TYR A 16 -1.82 -17.56 -15.53
C TYR A 16 -2.40 -16.21 -15.94
N TRP A 17 -2.84 -15.46 -14.94
CA TRP A 17 -3.27 -14.08 -15.12
C TRP A 17 -2.13 -13.12 -14.77
N PRO A 18 -1.61 -12.34 -15.74
CA PRO A 18 -0.60 -11.34 -15.43
C PRO A 18 -1.15 -10.33 -14.41
N CYS A 19 -0.32 -9.96 -13.43
CA CYS A 19 -0.75 -9.03 -12.38
C CYS A 19 -0.93 -7.58 -12.89
N ASN A 20 -0.35 -7.22 -14.04
CA ASN A 20 -0.44 -5.88 -14.65
C ASN A 20 -1.01 -5.97 -16.08
N THR A 21 -2.31 -5.81 -16.20
CA THR A 21 -3.10 -5.82 -17.45
C THR A 21 -3.94 -4.54 -17.53
N HIS A 22 -4.70 -4.32 -18.61
CA HIS A 22 -5.64 -3.20 -18.65
C HIS A 22 -6.79 -3.32 -17.64
N TYR A 23 -7.00 -4.50 -17.05
CA TYR A 23 -8.00 -4.71 -15.99
C TYR A 23 -7.44 -4.45 -14.59
N THR A 24 -6.19 -4.82 -14.33
CA THR A 24 -5.56 -4.69 -13.00
C THR A 24 -4.71 -3.43 -12.85
N ARG A 25 -4.29 -2.83 -13.97
CA ARG A 25 -3.54 -1.58 -13.96
C ARG A 25 -4.44 -0.46 -13.48
N CYS A 26 -3.97 0.28 -12.49
CA CYS A 26 -4.65 1.46 -11.98
C CYS A 26 -6.09 1.19 -11.49
N ASP A 27 -6.40 -0.04 -11.05
CA ASP A 27 -7.71 -0.43 -10.48
C ASP A 27 -7.85 -0.16 -8.97
N LYS A 28 -6.90 0.57 -8.38
CA LYS A 28 -6.76 0.83 -6.93
C LYS A 28 -6.39 -0.37 -6.05
N VAL A 29 -6.27 -1.60 -6.59
CA VAL A 29 -5.85 -2.81 -5.87
C VAL A 29 -4.40 -3.17 -6.18
N TRP A 30 -3.50 -3.26 -5.20
CA TRP A 30 -2.09 -3.61 -5.45
C TRP A 30 -1.95 -5.09 -5.83
N ASN A 31 -2.05 -5.39 -7.13
CA ASN A 31 -2.15 -6.75 -7.66
C ASN A 31 -0.78 -7.40 -7.85
N CYS A 32 0.22 -6.64 -8.28
CA CYS A 32 1.58 -7.16 -8.46
C CYS A 32 2.36 -7.15 -7.15
N TYR A 33 3.20 -8.16 -6.94
CA TYR A 33 4.08 -8.24 -5.77
C TYR A 33 4.87 -6.92 -5.54
N ASN A 34 5.52 -6.42 -6.59
CA ASN A 34 6.23 -5.14 -6.55
C ASN A 34 5.34 -3.90 -6.77
N GLY A 35 4.05 -4.05 -7.07
CA GLY A 35 3.12 -2.94 -7.31
C GLY A 35 3.23 -2.22 -8.63
N ILE A 36 3.89 -2.79 -9.65
CA ILE A 36 4.05 -2.16 -10.96
C ILE A 36 2.71 -1.75 -11.61
N ASP A 37 1.61 -2.43 -11.27
CA ASP A 37 0.23 -2.14 -11.70
C ASP A 37 -0.32 -0.82 -11.13
N LYS A 38 0.38 -0.18 -10.18
CA LYS A 38 -0.01 1.08 -9.53
C LYS A 38 0.84 2.28 -9.92
N LEU A 39 1.79 2.11 -10.85
CA LEU A 39 2.61 3.20 -11.33
C LEU A 39 1.92 4.03 -12.42
N ASN A 40 2.17 5.34 -12.39
CA ASN A 40 1.75 6.29 -13.42
C ASN A 40 0.23 6.28 -13.69
N CYS A 41 -0.56 6.24 -12.60
CA CYS A 41 -2.01 6.33 -12.64
C CYS A 41 -2.49 7.79 -12.51
N SER A 42 -3.55 8.15 -13.23
CA SER A 42 -4.09 9.52 -13.25
C SER A 42 -4.72 9.96 -11.92
N TYR A 43 -5.19 9.00 -11.11
CA TYR A 43 -5.84 9.27 -9.82
C TYR A 43 -4.87 9.49 -8.66
N VAL A 44 -3.55 9.39 -8.87
CA VAL A 44 -2.57 9.68 -7.80
C VAL A 44 -2.57 11.20 -7.57
N THR A 45 -3.52 11.64 -6.73
CA THR A 45 -3.68 13.01 -6.28
C THR A 45 -2.75 13.29 -5.10
N TYR A 46 -2.20 14.51 -5.09
CA TYR A 46 -1.20 15.09 -4.16
C TYR A 46 -1.40 14.73 -2.67
N PRO A 47 -0.30 14.65 -1.85
CA PRO A 47 0.81 15.63 -1.87
C PRO A 47 2.13 15.21 -2.54
N TYR A 48 2.37 13.91 -2.79
CA TYR A 48 3.69 13.42 -3.21
C TYR A 48 3.61 12.55 -4.47
N LYS A 49 3.83 13.17 -5.63
CA LYS A 49 3.97 12.44 -6.91
C LYS A 49 5.38 11.85 -7.02
N CYS A 50 5.50 10.56 -6.77
CA CYS A 50 6.72 9.83 -7.09
C CYS A 50 6.89 9.74 -8.62
N LYS A 51 8.10 10.07 -9.10
CA LYS A 51 8.48 9.90 -10.52
C LYS A 51 8.53 8.41 -10.89
N ASP A 52 8.63 8.13 -12.18
CA ASP A 52 8.62 6.78 -12.78
C ASP A 52 9.40 5.74 -11.95
N ASN A 53 8.80 4.54 -11.81
CA ASN A 53 9.35 3.37 -11.10
C ASN A 53 9.61 3.57 -9.61
N LYS A 54 8.82 4.42 -8.94
CA LYS A 54 8.87 4.57 -7.48
C LYS A 54 7.47 4.65 -6.87
N HIS A 55 7.33 4.05 -5.70
CA HIS A 55 6.13 4.07 -4.87
C HIS A 55 6.22 5.12 -3.79
N TYR A 56 5.08 5.68 -3.43
CA TYR A 56 4.99 6.48 -2.22
C TYR A 56 5.22 5.58 -0.99
N CYS A 57 5.98 6.10 -0.04
CA CYS A 57 6.43 5.36 1.14
C CYS A 57 6.45 6.31 2.34
N VAL A 58 5.80 5.89 3.42
CA VAL A 58 5.88 6.57 4.72
C VAL A 58 6.93 5.87 5.56
N ARG A 59 7.78 6.61 6.25
CA ARG A 59 8.86 6.09 7.09
C ARG A 59 8.91 6.81 8.42
N ILE A 60 9.59 6.22 9.39
CA ILE A 60 9.88 6.83 10.69
C ILE A 60 11.40 6.96 10.79
N ASP A 61 11.90 8.19 10.81
CA ASP A 61 13.33 8.49 10.70
C ASP A 61 14.06 8.44 12.06
N ASN A 62 13.32 8.56 13.16
CA ASN A 62 13.83 8.41 14.52
C ASN A 62 12.75 7.69 15.35
N ILE A 63 13.07 6.54 15.94
CA ILE A 63 12.17 5.86 16.86
C ILE A 63 12.57 6.31 18.26
N THR A 64 12.03 7.43 18.74
CA THR A 64 12.08 7.73 20.18
C THR A 64 10.83 7.19 20.84
N HIS A 65 10.99 6.50 21.97
CA HIS A 65 9.87 5.98 22.78
C HIS A 65 9.06 7.09 23.49
N ASP A 66 9.42 8.36 23.27
CA ASP A 66 8.72 9.51 23.81
C ASP A 66 7.63 9.97 22.83
N THR A 67 6.40 9.57 23.14
CA THR A 67 5.03 10.11 22.88
C THR A 67 4.69 11.08 21.72
N ASN A 68 5.64 11.62 20.93
CA ASN A 68 5.40 12.48 19.78
C ASN A 68 6.00 11.88 18.50
N LEU A 69 5.38 10.78 18.03
CA LEU A 69 5.74 10.11 16.77
C LEU A 69 5.48 11.01 15.54
N TYR A 70 4.53 11.94 15.64
CA TYR A 70 4.14 12.87 14.57
C TYR A 70 5.31 13.71 14.00
N GLN A 71 6.33 14.02 14.80
CA GLN A 71 7.49 14.82 14.35
C GLN A 71 8.60 14.00 13.69
N GLN A 72 8.46 12.68 13.63
CA GLN A 72 9.51 11.75 13.18
C GLN A 72 9.12 10.98 11.90
N ILE A 73 7.99 11.36 11.29
CA ILE A 73 7.48 10.77 10.06
C ILE A 73 8.12 11.46 8.86
N SER A 74 8.63 10.66 7.94
CA SER A 74 9.09 11.14 6.65
C SER A 74 8.30 10.52 5.51
N TYR A 75 8.12 11.31 4.46
CA TYR A 75 7.44 10.90 3.23
C TYR A 75 8.47 10.82 2.13
N GLY A 76 8.48 9.72 1.38
CA GLY A 76 9.49 9.47 0.38
C GLY A 76 8.99 8.62 -0.79
N CYS A 77 9.87 8.46 -1.76
CA CYS A 77 9.63 7.61 -2.92
C CYS A 77 10.55 6.40 -2.89
N LEU A 78 9.98 5.22 -2.64
CA LEU A 78 10.65 3.93 -2.64
C LEU A 78 10.83 3.42 -4.08
N PRO A 79 12.05 3.12 -4.55
CA PRO A 79 12.26 2.44 -5.83
C PRO A 79 11.48 1.12 -5.94
N LEU A 80 10.89 0.85 -7.11
CA LEU A 80 10.10 -0.35 -7.40
C LEU A 80 10.82 -1.67 -7.01
N LYS A 81 12.14 -1.71 -7.18
CA LYS A 81 12.99 -2.87 -6.83
C LYS A 81 13.06 -3.20 -5.34
N LEU A 82 12.63 -2.27 -4.48
CA LEU A 82 12.61 -2.44 -3.04
C LEU A 82 11.21 -2.80 -2.53
N ALA A 83 10.20 -2.84 -3.39
CA ALA A 83 8.89 -3.37 -3.02
C ALA A 83 8.83 -4.85 -3.39
N GLY A 84 8.44 -5.69 -2.45
CA GLY A 84 8.51 -7.14 -2.59
C GLY A 84 9.96 -7.63 -2.57
N ASN A 85 10.79 -7.14 -1.65
CA ASN A 85 12.15 -7.63 -1.46
C ASN A 85 12.37 -8.30 -0.10
N ASP A 86 11.28 -8.58 0.63
CA ASP A 86 11.26 -9.12 1.99
C ASP A 86 11.94 -8.22 3.04
N GLN A 87 12.23 -6.97 2.70
CA GLN A 87 12.78 -5.97 3.63
C GLN A 87 11.77 -4.83 3.80
N ILE A 88 11.26 -4.67 5.01
CA ILE A 88 10.35 -3.57 5.33
C ILE A 88 11.11 -2.25 5.22
N ASN A 89 10.77 -1.44 4.22
CA ASN A 89 11.30 -0.11 3.99
C ASN A 89 10.23 0.98 4.16
N CYS A 90 8.96 0.60 4.26
CA CYS A 90 7.85 1.51 4.51
C CYS A 90 7.05 1.08 5.73
N LEU A 91 6.47 2.07 6.42
CA LEU A 91 5.57 1.84 7.53
C LEU A 91 4.37 1.00 7.11
N GLY A 92 3.88 0.19 8.04
CA GLY A 92 2.78 -0.73 7.81
C GLY A 92 3.15 -1.89 6.90
N SER A 93 4.42 -2.07 6.54
CA SER A 93 4.86 -3.06 5.55
C SER A 93 4.15 -2.85 4.21
N THR A 94 3.93 -1.59 3.84
CA THR A 94 3.18 -1.20 2.63
C THR A 94 3.89 -1.54 1.32
N ASP A 95 5.20 -1.75 1.39
CA ASP A 95 6.07 -2.28 0.35
C ASP A 95 6.14 -3.81 0.33
N GLU A 96 5.92 -4.46 1.49
CA GLU A 96 5.93 -5.92 1.67
C GLU A 96 4.52 -6.45 2.03
N ARG A 97 3.52 -6.11 1.23
CA ARG A 97 2.08 -6.35 1.54
C ARG A 97 1.71 -7.82 1.64
N ASP A 98 2.45 -8.68 0.95
CA ASP A 98 2.13 -10.10 0.87
C ASP A 98 2.27 -10.80 2.22
N TYR A 99 3.10 -10.27 3.13
CA TYR A 99 3.23 -10.80 4.48
C TYR A 99 1.87 -10.89 5.20
N CYS A 100 1.13 -9.79 5.29
CA CYS A 100 -0.18 -9.82 5.95
C CYS A 100 -1.25 -10.51 5.09
N ARG A 101 -1.14 -10.47 3.75
CA ARG A 101 -2.08 -11.15 2.85
C ARG A 101 -2.02 -12.67 2.95
N LEU A 102 -0.83 -13.23 3.05
CA LEU A 102 -0.63 -14.67 3.14
C LEU A 102 -0.98 -15.22 4.52
N ASN A 103 -0.68 -14.46 5.58
CA ASN A 103 -1.05 -14.87 6.94
C ASN A 103 -2.56 -14.73 7.20
N TYR A 104 -3.23 -13.77 6.53
CA TYR A 104 -4.65 -13.49 6.71
C TYR A 104 -5.37 -13.37 5.34
N PRO A 105 -5.53 -14.49 4.62
CA PRO A 105 -6.09 -14.48 3.27
C PRO A 105 -7.58 -14.11 3.24
N ASN A 106 -8.32 -14.45 4.29
CA ASN A 106 -9.77 -14.18 4.40
C ASN A 106 -10.09 -12.79 4.98
N GLU A 107 -9.09 -12.04 5.44
CA GLU A 107 -9.27 -10.71 6.03
C GLU A 107 -8.72 -9.65 5.09
N SER A 108 -9.58 -9.15 4.18
CA SER A 108 -9.19 -8.18 3.15
C SER A 108 -8.58 -6.89 3.70
N ASN A 109 -8.97 -6.54 4.93
CA ASN A 109 -8.61 -5.29 5.59
C ASN A 109 -7.41 -5.44 6.54
N ARG A 110 -7.02 -6.67 6.91
CA ARG A 110 -5.85 -6.91 7.76
C ARG A 110 -4.58 -6.80 6.93
N ARG A 111 -4.12 -5.56 6.74
CA ARG A 111 -3.09 -5.20 5.76
C ARG A 111 -1.98 -4.32 6.32
N TYR A 112 -2.11 -3.82 7.56
CA TYR A 112 -1.07 -3.04 8.21
C TYR A 112 -0.26 -3.94 9.14
N ARG A 113 1.06 -3.94 8.99
CA ARG A 113 1.98 -4.63 9.90
C ARG A 113 2.62 -3.64 10.87
N CYS A 114 2.51 -3.93 12.17
CA CYS A 114 3.10 -3.12 13.23
C CYS A 114 4.63 -3.02 13.10
N LEU A 115 5.18 -1.85 13.45
CA LEU A 115 6.62 -1.62 13.44
C LEU A 115 7.36 -2.55 14.41
N ASN A 116 8.45 -3.16 13.93
CA ASN A 116 9.27 -4.13 14.69
C ASN A 116 8.49 -5.34 15.27
N ASP A 117 7.32 -5.64 14.71
CA ASP A 117 6.49 -6.74 15.14
C ASP A 117 6.00 -7.56 13.93
N THR A 118 5.36 -8.70 14.20
CA THR A 118 4.76 -9.60 13.20
C THR A 118 3.24 -9.47 13.15
N THR A 119 2.66 -8.73 14.08
CA THR A 119 1.24 -8.48 14.19
C THR A 119 0.75 -7.67 13.00
N CYS A 120 -0.27 -8.21 12.34
CA CYS A 120 -1.02 -7.51 11.32
C CYS A 120 -2.37 -7.08 11.90
N ILE A 121 -2.73 -5.82 11.70
CA ILE A 121 -3.99 -5.23 12.15
C ILE A 121 -4.85 -4.81 10.98
N ASP A 122 -6.14 -4.66 11.26
CA ASP A 122 -7.12 -4.17 10.32
C ASP A 122 -6.88 -2.67 10.06
N ILE A 123 -6.94 -2.25 8.80
CA ILE A 123 -6.77 -0.84 8.41
C ILE A 123 -7.78 0.10 9.09
N ASN A 124 -8.94 -0.40 9.55
CA ASN A 124 -9.94 0.38 10.27
C ASN A 124 -9.57 0.62 11.74
N ARG A 125 -8.56 -0.08 12.25
CA ARG A 125 -8.00 0.10 13.59
C ARG A 125 -6.81 1.06 13.60
N LEU A 126 -6.44 1.58 12.43
CA LEU A 126 -5.49 2.68 12.37
C LEU A 126 -6.20 3.95 12.81
N CYS A 127 -5.61 4.64 13.77
CA CYS A 127 -6.09 5.93 14.26
C CYS A 127 -7.47 5.85 14.90
N ASP A 128 -7.73 4.79 15.67
CA ASP A 128 -8.97 4.57 16.40
C ASP A 128 -8.86 5.01 17.88
N CYS A 129 -7.77 5.68 18.24
CA CYS A 129 -7.37 6.10 19.59
C CYS A 129 -7.01 4.94 20.53
N MET A 130 -6.95 3.70 20.04
CA MET A 130 -6.54 2.52 20.81
C MET A 130 -5.17 2.03 20.32
N SER A 131 -4.32 1.64 21.27
CA SER A 131 -3.01 1.08 20.93
C SER A 131 -3.16 -0.40 20.58
N ASP A 132 -3.13 -0.73 19.30
CA ASP A 132 -3.09 -2.09 18.77
C ASP A 132 -1.68 -2.57 18.43
N CYS A 133 -0.77 -1.66 18.12
CA CYS A 133 0.63 -1.98 17.94
C CYS A 133 1.48 -1.75 19.21
N PRO A 134 2.53 -2.56 19.46
CA PRO A 134 3.40 -2.40 20.63
C PRO A 134 4.10 -1.04 20.71
N LEU A 135 4.36 -0.42 19.56
CA LEU A 135 5.03 0.88 19.44
C LEU A 135 4.06 2.04 19.16
N ARG A 136 2.74 1.80 19.21
CA ARG A 136 1.71 2.82 18.93
C ARG A 136 1.85 3.49 17.56
N ASP A 137 2.45 2.79 16.58
CA ASP A 137 2.66 3.30 15.23
C ASP A 137 1.37 3.38 14.40
N ASP A 138 0.37 2.58 14.77
CA ASP A 138 -1.02 2.63 14.33
C ASP A 138 -1.73 3.94 14.69
N GLU A 139 -1.38 4.52 15.83
CA GLU A 139 -1.96 5.77 16.36
C GLU A 139 -1.06 6.99 16.16
N GLY A 140 0.13 6.79 15.59
CA GLY A 140 1.12 7.85 15.39
C GLY A 140 0.93 8.63 14.09
N ILE A 141 0.14 8.12 13.13
CA ILE A 141 0.01 8.69 11.78
C ILE A 141 -1.46 8.82 11.39
N CYS A 142 -2.12 9.86 11.92
CA CYS A 142 -3.55 10.08 11.76
C CYS A 142 -3.83 11.36 10.97
N PRO A 143 -4.39 11.27 9.74
CA PRO A 143 -4.76 12.43 8.95
C PRO A 143 -5.81 13.33 9.62
N TRP A 144 -6.59 12.80 10.57
CA TRP A 144 -7.67 13.54 11.24
C TRP A 144 -7.19 14.48 12.35
N LEU A 145 -5.92 14.42 12.75
CA LEU A 145 -5.38 15.33 13.78
C LEU A 145 -4.93 16.68 13.21
N ASP A 146 -4.80 16.81 11.89
CA ASP A 146 -4.62 18.08 11.20
C ASP A 146 -5.70 18.20 10.09
N ASP A 147 -6.81 18.88 10.40
CA ASP A 147 -7.81 19.42 9.46
C ASP A 147 -8.15 18.54 8.22
N GLY A 148 -9.04 17.56 8.42
CA GLY A 148 -10.10 17.25 7.46
C GLY A 148 -9.74 16.67 6.08
N THR A 149 -8.56 16.08 5.88
CA THR A 149 -8.21 15.47 4.58
C THR A 149 -8.07 13.95 4.66
N TRP A 150 -9.10 13.23 4.19
CA TRP A 150 -9.15 11.77 4.06
C TRP A 150 -8.16 11.29 2.99
N MET A 151 -6.99 10.80 3.38
CA MET A 151 -6.11 10.12 2.42
C MET A 151 -5.41 8.90 3.03
N PHE A 152 -5.44 7.81 2.25
CA PHE A 152 -4.43 6.75 2.14
C PHE A 152 -4.75 5.32 2.61
N PHE A 153 -5.72 5.04 3.49
CA PHE A 153 -6.00 3.65 3.88
C PHE A 153 -7.24 3.02 3.23
N SER A 154 -8.11 3.80 2.60
CA SER A 154 -9.32 3.29 1.96
C SER A 154 -9.06 2.82 0.52
N GLY A 155 -8.46 1.63 0.38
CA GLY A 155 -8.76 0.78 -0.76
C GLY A 155 -10.20 0.28 -0.58
N HIS A 156 -11.18 0.96 -1.20
CA HIS A 156 -12.51 0.37 -1.33
C HIS A 156 -12.38 -0.94 -2.12
N VAL A 157 -12.96 -1.99 -1.55
CA VAL A 157 -13.22 -3.30 -2.16
C VAL A 157 -13.88 -3.13 -3.52
#